data_AF-A0A0Q2R7I2-F1
#
_entry.id   AF-A0A0Q2R7I2-F1
#
_cell.length_a   1.000
_cell.length_b   1.000
_cell.length_c   1.000
_cell.angle_alpha   90.00
_cell.angle_beta   90.00
_cell.angle_gamma   90.00
#
_symmetry.space_group_name_H-M   'P 1'
#
loop_
_entity.id
_entity.type
_entity.pdbx_description
1 polymer ?
#
loop_
_entity_poly.entity_id
_entity_poly.type
_entity_poly.pdbx_seq_one_letter_code
_entity_poly.pdbx_strand_id
1 'polypeptide(L)' 'MWDAAYVLDSLSEDDRREFEAHLGGCTVCRKAVVELSDMPALLAVLNRGEVAAIVGGSRSAESRTGTGRT' A
#
# COMPACT_ATOMS: atom_id res chain seq x y z
N MET A 1 -10.88 -5.76 3.35
CA MET A 1 -9.52 -6.32 3.53
C MET A 1 -8.61 -5.13 3.76
N TRP A 2 -8.02 -5.02 4.96
CA TRP A 2 -7.26 -3.83 5.42
C TRP A 2 -5.83 -4.18 5.83
N ASP A 3 -5.42 -5.43 5.67
CA ASP A 3 -4.11 -5.98 6.01
C ASP A 3 -2.93 -5.21 5.40
N ALA A 4 -2.96 -4.95 4.09
CA ALA A 4 -1.88 -4.21 3.42
C ALA A 4 -1.80 -2.75 3.89
N ALA A 5 -2.95 -2.09 4.04
CA ALA A 5 -3.01 -0.72 4.54
C ALA A 5 -2.55 -0.63 6.00
N TYR A 6 -2.88 -1.64 6.83
CA TYR A 6 -2.41 -1.74 8.20
C TYR A 6 -0.89 -1.93 8.28
N VAL A 7 -0.32 -2.85 7.49
CA VAL A 7 1.13 -3.11 7.45
C VAL A 7 1.92 -1.90 6.97
N LEU A 8 1.39 -1.16 6.00
CA LEU A 8 2.03 0.03 5.44
C LEU A 8 1.68 1.32 6.19
N ASP A 9 1.08 1.22 7.39
CA ASP A 9 0.68 2.35 8.24
C ASP A 9 -0.12 3.43 7.49
N SER A 10 -0.98 2.99 6.57
CA SER A 10 -1.77 3.83 5.66
C SER A 10 -3.23 3.95 6.11
N LEU A 11 -3.58 3.37 7.26
CA LEU A 11 -4.92 3.48 7.86
C LEU A 11 -5.03 4.78 8.67
N SER A 12 -6.25 5.31 8.74
CA SER A 12 -6.58 6.31 9.76
C SER A 12 -6.47 5.70 11.16
N GLU A 13 -6.38 6.53 12.20
CA GLU A 13 -6.33 6.02 13.57
C GLU A 13 -7.58 5.22 13.96
N ASP A 14 -8.76 5.66 13.50
CA ASP A 14 -10.03 4.97 13.77
C ASP A 14 -10.08 3.61 13.05
N ASP A 15 -9.73 3.56 11.75
CA ASP A 15 -9.70 2.30 10.99
C ASP A 15 -8.68 1.32 11.58
N ARG A 16 -7.54 1.83 12.06
CA ARG A 16 -6.51 1.01 12.70
C ARG A 16 -7.04 0.34 13.97
N ARG A 17 -7.74 1.10 14.83
CA ARG A 17 -8.36 0.56 16.06
C ARG A 17 -9.42 -0.49 15.73
N GLU A 18 -10.26 -0.25 14.73
CA GLU A 18 -11.27 -1.21 14.29
C GLU A 18 -10.61 -2.50 13.77
N PHE A 19 -9.54 -2.37 12.99
CA PHE A 19 -8.83 -3.52 12.47
C PHE A 19 -8.14 -4.34 13.57
N GLU A 20 -7.52 -3.67 14.56
CA GLU A 20 -6.89 -4.35 15.70
C GLU A 20 -7.89 -5.13 16.54
N ALA A 21 -9.09 -4.57 16.75
CA ALA A 21 -10.19 -5.30 17.40
C ALA A 21 -10.57 -6.57 16.60
N HIS A 22 -10.64 -6.47 15.27
CA HIS A 22 -10.90 -7.62 14.40
C HIS A 22 -9.77 -8.68 14.46
N LEU A 23 -8.51 -8.23 14.50
CA LEU A 23 -7.34 -9.12 14.60
C LEU A 23 -7.35 -9.96 15.88
N GLY A 24 -7.99 -9.50 16.95
CA GLY A 24 -8.18 -10.29 18.17
C GLY A 24 -8.96 -11.59 17.92
N GLY A 25 -9.98 -11.56 17.07
CA GLY A 25 -10.88 -12.69 16.80
C GLY A 25 -10.59 -13.47 15.52
N CYS A 26 -9.86 -12.90 14.57
CA CYS A 26 -9.74 -13.46 13.22
C CYS A 26 -8.35 -14.01 12.90
N THR A 27 -8.22 -15.35 12.83
CA THR A 27 -6.97 -16.03 12.45
C THR A 27 -6.58 -15.78 10.99
N VAL A 28 -7.55 -15.60 10.10
CA VAL A 28 -7.33 -15.37 8.66
C VAL A 28 -6.64 -14.02 8.45
N CYS A 29 -7.17 -12.95 9.05
CA CYS A 29 -6.57 -11.62 8.92
C CYS A 29 -5.21 -11.53 9.63
N ARG A 30 -5.01 -12.24 10.76
CA ARG A 30 -3.67 -12.35 11.37
C ARG A 30 -2.66 -13.01 10.43
N LYS A 31 -3.04 -14.09 9.73
CA LYS A 31 -2.16 -14.74 8.74
C LYS A 31 -1.83 -13.80 7.59
N ALA A 32 -2.82 -13.09 7.07
CA ALA A 32 -2.60 -12.13 5.98
C ALA A 32 -1.64 -10.99 6.40
N VAL A 33 -1.75 -10.48 7.64
CA VAL A 33 -0.78 -9.51 8.18
C VAL A 33 0.63 -10.12 8.27
N VAL A 34 0.76 -11.34 8.77
CA VAL A 34 2.06 -12.04 8.85
C VAL A 34 2.69 -12.21 7.46
N GLU A 35 1.91 -12.61 6.46
CA GLU A 35 2.39 -12.76 5.07
C GLU A 35 2.94 -11.44 4.47
N LEU A 36 2.43 -10.30 4.93
CA LEU A 36 2.84 -8.97 4.46
C LEU A 36 3.87 -8.28 5.35
N SER A 37 4.15 -8.81 6.56
CA SER A 37 4.94 -8.10 7.58
C SER A 37 6.39 -7.79 7.18
N ASP A 38 6.94 -8.51 6.20
CA ASP A 38 8.29 -8.26 5.69
C ASP A 38 8.34 -7.12 4.65
N MET A 39 7.20 -6.75 4.06
CA MET A 39 7.11 -5.73 3.00
C MET A 39 7.68 -4.36 3.42
N PRO A 40 7.37 -3.79 4.60
CA PRO A 40 7.91 -2.49 5.00
C PRO A 40 9.44 -2.48 5.04
N ALA A 41 10.08 -3.56 5.49
CA ALA A 41 11.53 -3.67 5.53
C ALA A 41 12.14 -3.75 4.12
N LEU A 42 11.51 -4.50 3.22
CA LEU A 42 11.93 -4.58 1.82
C LEU A 42 11.78 -3.23 1.10
N LEU A 43 10.70 -2.50 1.36
CA LEU A 43 10.46 -1.17 0.80
C LEU A 43 11.41 -0.10 1.35
N ALA A 44 11.87 -0.26 2.60
CA ALA A 44 12.83 0.66 3.23
C ALA A 44 14.21 0.68 2.56
N VAL A 45 14.51 -0.30 1.68
CA VAL A 45 15.73 -0.31 0.86
C VAL A 45 15.72 0.81 -0.18
N LEU A 46 14.54 1.23 -0.64
CA LEU A 46 14.39 2.26 -1.65
C LEU A 46 14.52 3.65 -1.03
N ASN A 47 15.34 4.50 -1.66
CA ASN A 47 15.37 5.92 -1.34
C ASN A 47 14.29 6.71 -2.11
N ARG A 48 14.04 7.94 -1.67
CA ARG A 48 13.01 8.82 -2.25
C ARG A 48 13.21 9.09 -3.75
N GLY A 49 14.46 9.15 -4.23
CA GLY A 49 14.77 9.34 -5.65
C GLY A 49 14.42 8.11 -6.50
N GLU A 50 14.71 6.91 -6.01
CA GLU A 50 14.33 5.65 -6.65
C GLU A 50 12.81 5.49 -6.71
N VAL A 51 12.11 5.80 -5.62
CA VAL A 51 10.64 5.81 -5.58
C VAL A 51 10.08 6.84 -6.58
N ALA A 52 10.64 8.05 -6.63
CA ALA A 52 10.22 9.08 -7.58
C ALA A 52 10.44 8.65 -9.03
N ALA A 53 11.52 7.93 -9.34
CA ALA A 53 11.77 7.39 -10.67
C ALA A 53 10.73 6.33 -11.08
N ILE A 54 10.34 5.45 -10.15
CA ILE A 54 9.30 4.45 -10.37
C ILE A 54 7.94 5.12 -10.67
N VAL A 55 7.53 6.08 -9.84
CA VAL A 55 6.25 6.80 -10.00
C VAL A 55 6.25 7.70 -11.23
N GLY A 56 7.38 8.32 -11.54
CA GLY A 56 7.58 9.16 -12.73
C GLY A 56 7.51 8.36 -14.02
N GLY A 57 8.07 7.14 -14.03
CA GLY A 57 7.99 6.21 -15.16
C GLY A 57 6.56 5.73 -15.46
N SER A 58 5.70 5.65 -14.43
CA SER A 58 4.28 5.29 -14.60
C SER A 58 3.49 6.41 -15.31
N ARG A 59 3.72 7.68 -14.96
CA ARG A 59 2.98 8.83 -15.54
C ARG A 59 3.25 9.07 -17.04
N SER A 60 4.35 8.57 -17.58
CA SER A 60 4.62 8.62 -19.03
C SER A 60 3.76 7.65 -19.84
N ALA A 61 3.19 6.60 -19.23
CA ALA A 61 2.30 5.66 -19.91
C ALA A 61 0.85 6.18 -20.02
N GLU A 62 0.33 6.86 -18.99
CA GLU A 62 -1.05 7.40 -18.96
C GLU A 62 -1.29 8.61 -19.89
N SER A 63 -0.25 9.31 -20.35
CA SER A 63 -0.40 10.57 -21.09
C SER A 63 -0.69 10.42 -22.61
N ARG A 64 -1.10 9.23 -23.08
CA ARG A 64 -1.38 8.97 -24.52
C ARG A 64 -2.85 8.90 -24.92
N THR A 65 -3.81 9.20 -24.03
CA THR A 65 -5.24 9.20 -24.41
C THR A 65 -5.89 10.52 -24.04
N GLY A 66 -5.88 11.47 -24.97
CA GLY A 66 -6.67 12.69 -24.79
C GLY A 66 -6.26 13.89 -25.65
N THR A 67 -6.12 13.74 -26.97
CA THR A 67 -6.39 14.88 -27.86
C THR A 67 -6.93 14.39 -29.20
N GLY A 68 -8.19 14.70 -29.48
CA GLY A 68 -8.86 14.25 -30.70
C GLY A 68 -10.38 14.30 -30.62
N ARG A 69 -10.96 15.50 -30.53
CA ARG A 69 -12.21 15.77 -31.24
C ARG A 69 -12.34 17.26 -31.54
N THR A 70 -12.42 17.51 -32.85
CA THR A 70 -12.73 18.73 -33.59
C THR A 70 -13.93 19.50 -33.08
#